data_AF-A0AAN9P9T5-F1
#
_entry.id   AF-A0AAN9P9T5-F1
#
_cell.length_a   1.000
_cell.length_b   1.000
_cell.length_c   1.000
_cell.angle_alpha   90.00
_cell.angle_beta   90.00
_cell.angle_gamma   90.00
#
_symmetry.space_group_name_H-M   'P 1'
#
loop_
_entity.id
_entity.type
_entity.pdbx_description
1 polymer ?
#
loop_
_entity_poly.entity_id
_entity_poly.type
_entity_poly.pdbx_seq_one_letter_code
_entity_poly.pdbx_strand_id
1 'polypeptide(L)'
;MARLTILIAFLAALVLVVHTNASFLSKQICDKQIQQINLKHCEKHIMHRIQQQQQQQQGQGEEEEGEEEENVLKLRGIRRNWGTSGSSRQQQILEKCCNQLSELDNPRCQCRALQQIFENQSEMLQGRQQTKIMEQQLKNLPQTCGLGSIRKCDVNPEEQD
;
A
#
# COMPACT_ATOMS: atom_id res chain seq x y z
N MET A 1 3.58 -50.88 4.38
CA MET A 1 4.08 -49.52 4.68
C MET A 1 4.25 -48.66 3.42
N ALA A 2 5.08 -49.05 2.44
CA ALA A 2 5.36 -48.23 1.24
C ALA A 2 4.15 -47.91 0.32
N ARG A 3 3.13 -48.78 0.27
CA ARG A 3 1.92 -48.54 -0.54
C ARG A 3 1.03 -47.43 0.01
N LEU A 4 1.01 -47.25 1.33
CA LEU A 4 0.25 -46.18 2.00
C LEU A 4 0.94 -44.81 1.82
N THR A 5 2.28 -44.76 1.89
CA THR A 5 3.03 -43.52 1.67
C THR A 5 2.93 -43.01 0.23
N ILE A 6 2.88 -43.90 -0.77
CA ILE A 6 2.67 -43.53 -2.17
C ILE A 6 1.28 -42.93 -2.38
N LEU A 7 0.24 -43.54 -1.79
CA LEU A 7 -1.13 -43.02 -1.89
C LEU A 7 -1.28 -41.65 -1.20
N ILE A 8 -0.66 -41.46 -0.04
CA ILE A 8 -0.66 -40.17 0.66
C ILE A 8 0.07 -39.10 -0.16
N ALA A 9 1.22 -39.43 -0.76
CA ALA A 9 1.96 -38.50 -1.61
C ALA A 9 1.16 -38.11 -2.86
N PHE A 10 0.44 -39.06 -3.47
CA PHE A 10 -0.41 -38.80 -4.63
C PHE A 10 -1.61 -37.92 -4.28
N LEU A 11 -2.26 -38.18 -3.13
CA LEU A 11 -3.35 -37.34 -2.63
C LEU A 11 -2.86 -35.92 -2.30
N ALA A 12 -1.70 -35.77 -1.67
CA ALA A 12 -1.10 -34.47 -1.40
C ALA A 12 -0.78 -33.70 -2.69
N ALA A 13 -0.22 -34.37 -3.70
CA ALA A 13 0.05 -33.77 -5.00
C ALA A 13 -1.24 -33.28 -5.69
N LEU A 14 -2.31 -34.07 -5.64
CA LEU A 14 -3.61 -33.68 -6.20
C LEU A 14 -4.22 -32.47 -5.47
N VAL A 15 -4.14 -32.44 -4.13
CA VAL A 15 -4.60 -31.28 -3.34
C VAL A 15 -3.81 -30.02 -3.69
N LEU A 16 -2.49 -30.12 -3.85
CA LEU A 16 -1.64 -29.00 -4.26
C LEU A 16 -2.04 -28.47 -5.65
N VAL A 17 -2.26 -29.34 -6.63
CA VAL A 17 -2.66 -28.96 -8.00
C VAL A 17 -4.05 -28.31 -8.02
N VAL A 18 -4.99 -28.80 -7.21
CA VAL A 18 -6.33 -28.20 -7.11
C VAL A 18 -6.26 -26.82 -6.44
N HIS A 19 -5.46 -26.67 -5.37
CA HIS A 19 -5.28 -25.40 -4.69
C HIS A 19 -4.60 -24.34 -5.57
N THR A 20 -3.57 -24.71 -6.34
CA THR A 20 -2.89 -23.78 -7.25
C THR A 20 -3.81 -23.33 -8.39
N ASN A 21 -4.57 -24.25 -8.99
CA ASN A 21 -5.53 -23.90 -10.05
C ASN A 21 -6.66 -22.99 -9.55
N ALA A 22 -7.25 -23.28 -8.38
CA ALA A 22 -8.30 -22.45 -7.79
C ALA A 22 -7.79 -21.04 -7.45
N SER A 23 -6.55 -20.94 -6.96
CA SER A 23 -5.91 -19.65 -6.64
C SER A 23 -5.63 -18.83 -7.91
N PHE A 24 -5.18 -19.49 -8.98
CA PHE A 24 -4.94 -18.85 -10.28
C PHE A 24 -6.23 -18.33 -10.94
N LEU A 25 -7.30 -19.12 -10.92
CA LEU A 25 -8.62 -18.70 -11.41
C LEU A 25 -9.17 -17.51 -10.61
N SER A 26 -9.07 -17.56 -9.28
CA SER A 26 -9.44 -16.44 -8.40
C SER A 26 -8.65 -15.17 -8.73
N LYS A 27 -7.36 -15.29 -9.02
CA LYS A 27 -6.49 -14.16 -9.39
C LYS A 27 -6.96 -13.52 -10.69
N GLN A 28 -7.21 -14.30 -11.74
CA GLN A 28 -7.70 -13.76 -13.02
C GLN A 28 -9.05 -13.04 -12.91
N ILE A 29 -9.95 -13.53 -12.06
CA ILE A 29 -11.26 -12.89 -11.84
C ILE A 29 -11.06 -11.54 -11.14
N CYS A 30 -10.21 -11.50 -10.09
CA CYS A 30 -9.89 -10.26 -9.41
C CYS A 30 -9.20 -9.25 -10.34
N ASP A 31 -8.20 -9.68 -11.13
CA ASP A 31 -7.47 -8.80 -12.03
C ASP A 31 -8.41 -8.14 -13.06
N LYS A 32 -9.41 -8.87 -13.57
CA LYS A 32 -10.45 -8.30 -14.45
C LYS A 32 -11.34 -7.27 -13.75
N GLN A 33 -11.78 -7.56 -12.52
CA GLN A 33 -12.58 -6.61 -11.72
C GLN A 33 -11.79 -5.34 -11.37
N ILE A 34 -10.51 -5.51 -11.03
CA ILE A 34 -9.61 -4.41 -10.69
C ILE A 34 -9.39 -3.49 -11.90
N GLN A 35 -9.22 -4.06 -13.10
CA GLN A 35 -9.10 -3.27 -14.33
C GLN A 35 -10.35 -2.43 -14.63
N GLN A 36 -11.54 -2.90 -14.24
CA GLN A 36 -12.80 -2.16 -14.45
C GLN A 36 -12.96 -0.98 -13.49
N ILE A 37 -12.56 -1.14 -12.23
CA ILE A 37 -12.75 -0.15 -11.14
C ILE A 37 -11.77 1.04 -11.25
N ASN A 38 -10.69 0.89 -12.01
CA ASN A 38 -9.74 1.95 -12.35
C ASN A 38 -9.14 2.65 -11.11
N LEU A 39 -8.18 2.01 -10.43
CA LEU A 39 -7.56 2.44 -9.17
C LEU A 39 -6.71 3.73 -9.22
N LYS A 40 -6.84 4.56 -10.27
CA LYS A 40 -6.08 5.81 -10.45
C LYS A 40 -6.14 6.78 -9.27
N HIS A 41 -7.26 6.83 -8.53
CA HIS A 41 -7.34 7.70 -7.36
C HIS A 41 -6.49 7.20 -6.21
N CYS A 42 -6.40 5.87 -6.04
CA CYS A 42 -5.51 5.25 -5.06
C CYS A 42 -4.05 5.47 -5.42
N GLU A 43 -3.67 5.23 -6.68
CA GLU A 43 -2.30 5.49 -7.17
C GLU A 43 -1.90 6.95 -6.92
N LYS A 44 -2.77 7.90 -7.29
CA LYS A 44 -2.54 9.33 -7.07
C LYS A 44 -2.43 9.69 -5.59
N HIS A 45 -3.26 9.11 -4.74
CA HIS A 45 -3.20 9.32 -3.30
C HIS A 45 -1.87 8.83 -2.73
N ILE A 46 -1.47 7.60 -3.05
CA ILE A 46 -0.25 6.96 -2.57
C ILE A 46 0.99 7.72 -3.00
N MET A 47 1.11 8.07 -4.29
CA MET A 47 2.24 8.83 -4.81
C MET A 47 2.38 10.20 -4.14
N HIS A 48 1.27 10.89 -3.90
CA HIS A 48 1.30 12.16 -3.20
C HIS A 48 1.76 12.02 -1.74
N ARG A 49 1.35 10.95 -1.05
CA ARG A 49 1.76 10.69 0.34
C ARG A 49 3.24 10.34 0.45
N ILE A 50 3.76 9.56 -0.49
CA ILE A 50 5.19 9.23 -0.57
C ILE A 50 6.03 10.51 -0.72
N GLN A 51 5.64 11.41 -1.63
CA GLN A 51 6.34 12.69 -1.83
C GLN A 51 6.28 13.59 -0.59
N GLN A 52 5.11 13.73 0.04
CA GLN A 52 4.95 14.53 1.26
C GLN A 52 5.82 14.00 2.41
N GLN A 53 5.89 12.69 2.61
CA GLN A 53 6.66 12.11 3.71
C GLN A 53 8.17 12.22 3.48
N GLN A 54 8.65 12.17 2.23
CA GLN A 54 10.07 12.40 1.93
C GLN A 54 10.52 13.82 2.27
N GLN A 55 9.71 14.83 1.92
CA GLN A 55 10.01 16.23 2.23
C GLN A 55 10.05 16.48 3.75
N GLN A 56 9.19 15.80 4.52
CA GLN A 56 9.20 15.89 5.98
C GLN A 56 10.42 15.20 6.62
N GLN A 57 10.97 14.17 5.99
CA GLN A 57 12.18 13.48 6.46
C GLN A 57 13.47 14.20 6.07
N GLN A 58 13.49 14.93 4.93
CA GLN A 58 14.68 15.68 4.49
C GLN A 58 14.82 17.07 5.13
N GLY A 59 13.75 17.68 5.63
CA GLY A 59 13.82 18.98 6.34
C GLY A 59 14.34 18.93 7.78
N GLN A 60 15.10 17.89 8.16
CA GLN A 60 15.54 17.64 9.54
C GLN A 60 17.06 17.53 9.71
N GLY A 61 17.88 17.95 8.75
CA GLY A 61 19.33 17.87 8.93
C GLY A 61 20.15 18.74 7.98
N GLU A 62 20.14 20.06 8.19
CA GLU A 62 21.23 20.98 7.80
C GLU A 62 21.28 22.12 8.83
N GLU A 63 21.84 21.85 10.01
CA GLU A 63 22.45 22.90 10.84
C GLU A 63 23.95 22.84 10.54
N GLU A 64 24.38 23.52 9.47
CA GLU A 64 25.80 23.83 9.27
C GLU A 64 26.20 24.89 10.29
N GLU A 65 27.16 24.53 11.14
CA GLU A 65 27.86 25.44 12.04
C GLU A 65 28.65 26.46 11.20
N GLY A 66 28.34 27.75 11.39
CA GLY A 66 29.02 28.84 10.70
C GLY A 66 28.66 30.20 11.30
N GLU A 67 29.35 30.53 12.38
CA GLU A 67 29.76 31.87 12.82
C GLU A 67 28.67 32.92 13.17
N GLU A 68 28.53 33.08 14.48
CA GLU A 68 28.43 34.32 15.27
C GLU A 68 27.60 35.52 14.75
N GLU A 69 26.65 35.86 15.64
CA GLU A 69 25.85 37.08 15.76
C GLU A 69 24.53 37.17 14.99
N GLU A 70 23.51 37.47 15.79
CA GLU A 70 22.11 37.73 15.43
C GLU A 70 21.28 36.51 14.99
N ASN A 71 20.80 35.74 15.98
CA ASN A 71 19.39 35.34 16.03
C ASN A 71 19.09 34.67 17.38
N VAL A 72 18.42 35.41 18.28
CA VAL A 72 17.95 34.89 19.55
C VAL A 72 16.81 33.90 19.29
N LEU A 73 17.15 32.62 19.31
CA LEU A 73 16.27 31.49 19.54
C LEU A 73 15.37 31.74 20.77
N LYS A 74 14.04 31.66 20.62
CA LYS A 74 13.22 30.58 21.22
C LYS A 74 11.71 30.79 21.10
N LEU A 75 11.09 29.78 20.48
CA LEU A 75 9.86 29.09 20.90
C LEU A 75 8.71 29.93 21.49
N ARG A 76 7.58 29.99 20.77
CA ARG A 76 6.31 29.39 21.22
C ARG A 76 5.19 29.58 20.20
N GLY A 77 4.54 28.47 19.83
CA GLY A 77 3.08 28.46 19.67
C GLY A 77 2.49 29.03 18.37
N ILE A 78 3.13 28.88 17.21
CA ILE A 78 2.38 29.01 15.96
C ILE A 78 1.55 27.74 15.79
N ARG A 79 0.34 27.80 16.36
CA ARG A 79 -0.84 27.04 15.93
C ARG A 79 -0.92 27.21 14.41
N ARG A 80 -0.32 26.28 13.65
CA ARG A 80 -0.34 26.31 12.18
C ARG A 80 -1.77 26.08 11.73
N ASN A 81 -2.52 27.17 11.67
CA ASN A 81 -3.70 27.31 10.84
C ASN A 81 -3.19 27.45 9.39
N TRP A 82 -2.67 26.37 8.82
CA TRP A 82 -2.16 26.34 7.44
C TRP A 82 -2.75 25.11 6.73
N GLY A 83 -3.76 25.33 5.89
CA GLY A 83 -4.10 24.40 4.81
C GLY A 83 -5.52 23.82 4.73
N THR A 84 -6.57 24.45 5.28
CA THR A 84 -7.96 23.96 5.12
C THR A 84 -8.41 23.85 3.65
N SER A 85 -7.77 24.57 2.73
CA SER A 85 -8.09 24.52 1.29
C SER A 85 -7.41 23.37 0.53
N GLY A 86 -6.33 22.77 1.06
CA GLY A 86 -5.63 21.64 0.43
C GLY A 86 -6.07 20.28 0.99
N SER A 87 -6.43 20.24 2.28
CA SER A 87 -6.89 19.03 2.96
C SER A 87 -8.18 18.47 2.34
N SER A 88 -9.11 19.33 1.90
CA SER A 88 -10.37 18.90 1.29
C SER A 88 -10.17 18.12 -0.01
N ARG A 89 -9.26 18.58 -0.89
CA ARG A 89 -8.99 17.91 -2.17
C ARG A 89 -8.27 16.58 -1.97
N GLN A 90 -7.32 16.52 -1.04
CA GLN A 90 -6.62 15.28 -0.70
C GLN A 90 -7.57 14.24 -0.09
N GLN A 91 -8.48 14.71 0.77
CA GLN A 91 -9.48 13.87 1.41
C GLN A 91 -10.51 13.36 0.41
N GLN A 92 -10.92 14.19 -0.56
CA GLN A 92 -11.76 13.74 -1.68
C GLN A 92 -11.09 12.69 -2.56
N ILE A 93 -9.78 12.79 -2.81
CA ILE A 93 -9.05 11.77 -3.57
C ILE A 93 -8.97 10.46 -2.78
N LEU A 94 -8.72 10.54 -1.47
CA LEU A 94 -8.73 9.38 -0.58
C LEU A 94 -10.10 8.73 -0.53
N GLU A 95 -11.17 9.51 -0.38
CA GLU A 95 -12.55 9.01 -0.35
C GLU A 95 -12.91 8.29 -1.66
N LYS A 96 -12.53 8.86 -2.81
CA LYS A 96 -12.69 8.19 -4.11
C LYS A 96 -11.88 6.89 -4.19
N CYS A 97 -10.66 6.87 -3.66
CA CYS A 97 -9.88 5.63 -3.57
C CYS A 97 -10.57 4.58 -2.69
N CYS A 98 -11.07 4.96 -1.52
CA CYS A 98 -11.79 4.05 -0.63
C CYS A 98 -13.06 3.51 -1.29
N ASN A 99 -13.80 4.35 -2.02
CA ASN A 99 -14.99 3.92 -2.77
C ASN A 99 -14.64 2.90 -3.85
N GLN A 100 -13.56 3.13 -4.61
CA GLN A 100 -13.05 2.19 -5.60
C GLN A 100 -12.69 0.84 -4.97
N LEU A 101 -12.00 0.85 -3.83
CA LEU A 101 -11.66 -0.40 -3.15
C LEU A 101 -12.87 -1.10 -2.51
N SER A 102 -13.87 -0.35 -2.07
CA SER A 102 -15.11 -0.92 -1.52
C SER A 102 -15.98 -1.59 -2.58
N GLU A 103 -15.86 -1.19 -3.85
CA GLU A 103 -16.57 -1.81 -4.99
C GLU A 103 -16.08 -3.24 -5.27
N LEU A 104 -14.89 -3.59 -4.79
CA LEU A 104 -14.43 -4.97 -4.75
C LEU A 104 -15.08 -5.69 -3.56
N ASP A 105 -16.19 -6.39 -3.80
CA ASP A 105 -16.93 -7.14 -2.75
C ASP A 105 -16.09 -8.21 -2.04
N ASN A 106 -15.01 -8.69 -2.68
CA ASN A 106 -14.19 -9.79 -2.16
C ASN A 106 -12.92 -9.27 -1.49
N PRO A 107 -12.67 -9.59 -0.20
CA PRO A 107 -11.45 -9.18 0.51
C PRO A 107 -10.16 -9.70 -0.13
N ARG A 108 -10.21 -10.85 -0.84
CA ARG A 108 -9.06 -11.34 -1.61
C ARG A 108 -8.77 -10.44 -2.82
N CYS A 109 -9.80 -9.97 -3.52
CA CYS A 109 -9.62 -9.04 -4.63
C CYS A 109 -9.21 -7.65 -4.16
N GLN A 110 -9.70 -7.20 -3.01
CA GLN A 110 -9.24 -5.97 -2.38
C GLN A 110 -7.75 -6.04 -2.01
N CYS A 111 -7.28 -7.17 -1.49
CA CYS A 111 -5.84 -7.37 -1.26
C CYS A 111 -5.05 -7.40 -2.57
N ARG A 112 -5.55 -8.11 -3.59
CA ARG A 112 -4.94 -8.16 -4.93
C ARG A 112 -4.85 -6.77 -5.56
N ALA A 113 -5.85 -5.91 -5.36
CA ALA A 113 -5.83 -4.52 -5.81
C ALA A 113 -4.68 -3.72 -5.17
N LEU A 114 -4.44 -3.90 -3.87
CA LEU A 114 -3.33 -3.24 -3.18
C LEU A 114 -1.98 -3.76 -3.67
N GLN A 115 -1.85 -5.07 -3.87
CA GLN A 115 -0.65 -5.68 -4.48
C GLN A 115 -0.41 -5.13 -5.88
N GLN A 116 -1.45 -5.00 -6.70
CA GLN A 116 -1.32 -4.45 -8.05
C GLN A 116 -0.89 -2.97 -8.04
N ILE A 117 -1.42 -2.15 -7.11
CA ILE A 117 -0.94 -0.78 -6.94
C ILE A 117 0.54 -0.78 -6.55
N PHE A 118 0.94 -1.68 -5.64
CA PHE A 118 2.34 -1.85 -5.25
C PHE A 118 3.22 -2.21 -6.43
N GLU A 119 2.92 -3.30 -7.14
CA GLU A 119 3.62 -3.79 -8.34
C GLU A 119 3.76 -2.65 -9.39
N ASN A 120 2.68 -1.94 -9.70
CA ASN A 120 2.67 -0.91 -10.73
C ASN A 120 3.51 0.32 -10.39
N GLN A 121 3.52 0.78 -9.12
CA GLN A 121 4.23 2.00 -8.75
C GLN A 121 5.65 1.72 -8.22
N SER A 122 5.92 0.52 -7.69
CA SER A 122 7.24 0.17 -7.17
C SER A 122 8.31 0.20 -8.26
N GLU A 123 7.97 -0.23 -9.48
CA GLU A 123 8.84 -0.12 -10.66
C GLU A 123 9.21 1.34 -10.98
N MET A 124 8.31 2.28 -10.71
CA MET A 124 8.52 3.70 -10.98
C MET A 124 9.29 4.43 -9.86
N LEU A 125 9.41 3.83 -8.67
CA LEU A 125 10.10 4.42 -7.52
C LEU A 125 11.58 4.04 -7.52
N GLN A 126 12.47 5.01 -7.71
CA GLN A 126 13.93 4.78 -7.80
C GLN A 126 14.64 4.66 -6.43
N GLY A 127 13.97 4.22 -5.36
CA GLY A 127 14.62 4.15 -4.05
C GLY A 127 13.96 3.23 -3.04
N ARG A 128 14.77 2.40 -2.37
CA ARG A 128 14.35 1.45 -1.33
C ARG A 128 13.59 2.12 -0.18
N GLN A 129 13.91 3.37 0.15
CA GLN A 129 13.20 4.16 1.16
C GLN A 129 11.79 4.55 0.69
N GLN A 130 11.61 4.88 -0.59
CA GLN A 130 10.31 5.24 -1.16
C GLN A 130 9.38 4.03 -1.20
N THR A 131 9.91 2.85 -1.56
CA THR A 131 9.18 1.57 -1.56
C THR A 131 8.68 1.19 -0.17
N LYS A 132 9.51 1.34 0.87
CA LYS A 132 9.10 1.08 2.27
C LYS A 132 7.97 2.02 2.73
N ILE A 133 8.07 3.30 2.37
CA ILE A 133 7.01 4.27 2.67
C ILE A 133 5.72 3.87 1.96
N MET A 134 5.81 3.51 0.69
CA MET A 134 4.66 3.06 -0.10
C MET A 134 3.97 1.85 0.53
N GLU A 135 4.75 0.84 0.89
CA GLU A 135 4.27 -0.37 1.53
C GLU A 135 3.52 -0.06 2.83
N GLN A 136 4.08 0.83 3.66
CA GLN A 136 3.44 1.28 4.89
C GLN A 136 2.12 2.02 4.63
N GLN A 137 2.06 2.88 3.60
CA GLN A 137 0.82 3.57 3.23
C GLN A 137 -0.26 2.57 2.77
N LEU A 138 0.10 1.58 1.95
CA LEU A 138 -0.83 0.56 1.47
C LEU A 138 -1.33 -0.36 2.59
N LYS A 139 -0.46 -0.75 3.54
CA LYS A 139 -0.86 -1.54 4.73
C LYS A 139 -1.87 -0.81 5.61
N ASN A 140 -1.76 0.52 5.71
CA ASN A 140 -2.66 1.35 6.51
C ASN A 140 -3.95 1.75 5.76
N LEU A 141 -4.00 1.54 4.44
CA LEU A 141 -5.11 2.00 3.61
C LEU A 141 -6.43 1.26 3.91
N PRO A 142 -6.46 -0.08 4.11
CA PRO A 142 -7.65 -0.78 4.58
C PRO A 142 -8.20 -0.24 5.90
N GLN A 143 -7.33 0.11 6.85
CA GLN A 143 -7.76 0.67 8.13
C GLN A 143 -8.35 2.07 7.95
N THR A 144 -7.71 2.88 7.11
CA THR A 144 -8.15 4.26 6.81
C THR A 144 -9.50 4.27 6.08
N CYS A 145 -9.72 3.32 5.18
CA CYS A 145 -10.97 3.18 4.41
C CYS A 145 -12.06 2.38 5.13
N GLY A 146 -11.83 1.88 6.35
CA GLY A 146 -12.80 1.05 7.07
C GLY A 146 -13.01 -0.35 6.50
N LEU A 147 -12.09 -0.82 5.64
CA LEU A 147 -12.10 -2.16 5.03
C LEU A 147 -11.60 -3.20 6.04
N GLY A 148 -12.39 -3.45 7.08
CA GLY A 148 -12.04 -4.30 8.23
C GLY A 148 -11.69 -5.75 7.88
N SER A 149 -12.10 -6.23 6.70
CA SER A 149 -11.92 -7.61 6.25
C SER A 149 -10.52 -7.95 5.74
N ILE A 150 -9.68 -6.95 5.42
CA ILE A 150 -8.40 -7.14 4.72
C ILE A 150 -7.18 -6.91 5.62
N ARG A 151 -7.34 -6.92 6.96
CA ARG A 151 -6.28 -6.55 7.92
C ARG A 151 -4.99 -7.39 7.83
N LYS A 152 -5.01 -8.52 7.12
CA LYS A 152 -3.87 -9.42 6.88
C LYS A 152 -3.54 -9.55 5.39
N CYS A 153 -3.55 -8.45 4.66
CA CYS A 153 -3.04 -8.45 3.28
C CYS A 153 -1.53 -8.29 3.29
N ASP A 154 -0.83 -9.27 2.71
CA ASP A 154 0.57 -9.10 2.37
C ASP A 154 0.66 -8.33 1.05
N VAL A 155 1.14 -7.10 1.13
CA VAL A 155 1.22 -6.18 -0.02
C VAL A 155 2.44 -6.47 -0.88
N ASN A 156 3.50 -7.03 -0.28
CA ASN A 156 4.74 -7.38 -0.95
C ASN A 156 5.04 -8.89 -0.75
N PRO A 157 4.47 -9.77 -1.59
CA PRO A 157 4.69 -11.21 -1.44
C PRO A 157 6.15 -11.64 -1.69
N GLU A 158 7.00 -10.77 -2.25
CA GLU A 158 8.42 -11.07 -2.54
C GLU A 158 9.35 -10.95 -1.32
N GLU A 159 8.86 -10.53 -0.14
CA GLU A 159 9.63 -10.55 1.10
C GLU A 159 9.52 -11.89 1.89
N GLN A 160 8.85 -12.90 1.33
CA GLN A 160 8.85 -14.28 1.86
C GLN A 160 9.74 -15.18 0.98
N ASP A 161 11.04 -15.13 1.26
CA ASP A 161 12.11 -16.13 0.97
C ASP A 161 12.20 -16.77 -0.44
#